data_AF-A0A2V6QBY0-F1
#
_entry.id   AF-A0A2V6QBY0-F1
#
_cell.length_a   1.000
_cell.length_b   1.000
_cell.length_c   1.000
_cell.angle_alpha   90.00
_cell.angle_beta   90.00
_cell.angle_gamma   90.00
#
_symmetry.space_group_name_H-M   'P 1'
#
loop_
_entity.id
_entity.type
_entity.pdbx_description
1 polymer ?
#
loop_
_entity_poly.entity_id
_entity_poly.type
_entity_poly.pdbx_seq_one_letter_code
_entity_poly.pdbx_strand_id
1 'polypeptide(L)'
;MEPTNNGHAALEAPHLTDAGNAKLLVRDHGARLRYVPAWHCFLVYDGARWRVDDLGNVDRLAKATAASLYDEVILHDNDPKARRAFAEHAVRSEAEPRIRAMIKLAQSEPGIPVRPDQLDVDPMLLNLSNCTFDLRRWEPRAHDPADLCTQLAPVVYDPAAECPRWMTFLGRIFAGNDNLIAFMQQAIGYALTGDTSEHVVFILWGAGANGKSTLLATLAAMLGTGQPCDYAVTTRAETFMVKKGDGIPND
;
A
#
# COMPACT_ATOMS: atom_id res chain seq x y z
N MET A 1 46.66 3.30 -3.80
CA MET A 1 45.53 4.24 -3.70
C MET A 1 45.03 4.46 -5.12
N GLU A 2 44.13 3.58 -5.56
CA GLU A 2 43.42 3.73 -6.83
C GLU A 2 42.26 4.70 -6.62
N PRO A 3 42.01 5.65 -7.54
CA PRO A 3 40.85 6.50 -7.45
C PRO A 3 39.63 5.68 -7.85
N THR A 4 38.73 5.47 -6.89
CA THR A 4 37.40 4.91 -7.08
C THR A 4 36.63 5.81 -8.05
N ASN A 5 36.36 5.27 -9.24
CA ASN A 5 35.47 5.82 -10.25
C ASN A 5 34.04 5.86 -9.68
N ASN A 6 33.66 6.99 -9.07
CA ASN A 6 32.30 7.25 -8.63
C ASN A 6 31.43 7.43 -9.88
N GLY A 7 30.72 6.37 -10.26
CA GLY A 7 29.76 6.36 -11.35
C GLY A 7 28.56 7.25 -11.02
N HIS A 8 28.72 8.56 -11.21
CA HIS A 8 27.60 9.41 -11.57
C HIS A 8 27.15 8.91 -12.95
N ALA A 9 26.06 8.13 -12.99
CA ALA A 9 25.41 7.79 -14.24
C ALA A 9 25.15 9.12 -14.98
N ALA A 10 25.89 9.36 -16.06
CA ALA A 10 25.69 10.53 -16.90
C ALA A 10 24.22 10.54 -17.31
N LEU A 11 23.55 11.70 -17.16
CA LEU A 11 22.18 11.91 -17.60
C LEU A 11 22.10 11.54 -19.09
N GLU A 12 21.58 10.36 -19.41
CA GLU A 12 21.26 10.02 -20.80
C GLU A 12 20.18 10.99 -21.26
N ALA A 13 20.45 11.72 -22.35
CA ALA A 13 19.50 12.66 -22.91
C ALA A 13 18.17 11.94 -23.21
N PRO A 14 17.01 12.58 -22.95
CA PRO A 14 15.72 11.96 -23.15
C PRO A 14 15.56 11.46 -24.59
N HIS A 15 15.33 10.16 -24.77
CA HIS A 15 14.98 9.62 -26.07
C HIS A 15 13.61 10.17 -26.48
N LEU A 16 13.52 10.96 -27.56
CA LEU A 16 12.31 11.68 -28.00
C LEU A 16 11.20 10.75 -28.55
N THR A 17 10.74 9.82 -27.73
CA THR A 17 9.83 8.71 -28.05
C THR A 17 8.92 8.41 -26.85
N ASP A 18 7.81 7.69 -27.08
CA ASP A 18 6.90 7.30 -26.00
C ASP A 18 7.59 6.39 -24.96
N ALA A 19 8.54 5.56 -25.40
CA ALA A 19 9.36 4.73 -24.50
C ALA A 19 10.35 5.55 -23.68
N GLY A 20 10.96 6.58 -24.27
CA GLY A 20 11.80 7.52 -23.52
C GLY A 20 10.99 8.31 -22.49
N ASN A 21 9.77 8.72 -22.83
CA ASN A 21 8.86 9.35 -21.88
C ASN A 21 8.43 8.40 -20.75
N ALA A 22 8.24 7.11 -21.04
CA ALA A 22 7.95 6.11 -20.01
C ALA A 22 9.11 5.98 -19.02
N LYS A 23 10.35 5.91 -19.52
CA LYS A 23 11.55 5.96 -18.67
C LYS A 23 11.65 7.24 -17.86
N LEU A 24 11.25 8.38 -18.44
CA LEU A 24 11.22 9.67 -17.75
C LEU A 24 10.21 9.68 -16.60
N LEU A 25 9.00 9.15 -16.84
CA LEU A 25 7.97 8.97 -15.81
C LEU A 25 8.49 8.11 -14.66
N VAL A 26 9.19 7.02 -14.96
CA VAL A 26 9.77 6.13 -13.95
C VAL A 26 10.92 6.78 -13.20
N ARG A 27 11.78 7.54 -13.90
CA ARG A 27 12.87 8.31 -13.28
C ARG A 27 12.33 9.29 -12.24
N ASP A 28 11.30 10.05 -12.61
CA ASP A 28 10.81 11.17 -11.79
C ASP A 28 9.79 10.72 -10.73
N HIS A 29 9.04 9.65 -11.01
CA HIS A 29 7.89 9.25 -10.19
C HIS A 29 7.85 7.75 -9.85
N GLY A 30 8.76 6.93 -10.37
CA GLY A 30 8.74 5.46 -10.20
C GLY A 30 8.88 4.99 -8.76
N ALA A 31 9.49 5.78 -7.88
CA ALA A 31 9.52 5.49 -6.44
C ALA A 31 8.12 5.43 -5.80
N ARG A 32 7.12 6.08 -6.41
CA ARG A 32 5.73 6.16 -5.93
C ARG A 32 4.75 5.37 -6.80
N LEU A 33 5.23 4.62 -7.79
CA LEU A 33 4.39 3.88 -8.74
C LEU A 33 4.73 2.40 -8.73
N ARG A 34 3.70 1.55 -8.60
CA ARG A 34 3.78 0.13 -8.92
C ARG A 34 2.66 -0.24 -9.85
N TYR A 35 2.90 -1.21 -10.73
CA TYR A 35 1.85 -1.80 -11.56
C TYR A 35 1.65 -3.25 -11.14
N VAL A 36 0.41 -3.67 -10.94
CA VAL A 36 0.08 -5.05 -10.61
C VAL A 36 -0.50 -5.71 -11.86
N PRO A 37 0.27 -6.52 -12.63
CA PRO A 37 -0.21 -7.09 -13.88
C PRO A 37 -1.45 -7.97 -13.70
N ALA A 38 -1.53 -8.70 -12.59
CA ALA A 38 -2.65 -9.57 -12.27
C ALA A 38 -3.97 -8.82 -12.00
N TRP A 39 -3.89 -7.56 -11.55
CA TRP A 39 -5.06 -6.71 -11.28
C TRP A 39 -5.33 -5.71 -12.39
N HIS A 40 -4.43 -5.62 -13.37
CA HIS A 40 -4.44 -4.64 -14.45
C HIS A 40 -4.52 -3.17 -13.97
N CYS A 41 -3.99 -2.86 -12.79
CA CYS A 41 -4.05 -1.52 -12.20
C CYS A 41 -2.70 -1.04 -11.66
N PHE A 42 -2.58 0.27 -11.49
CA PHE A 42 -1.47 0.88 -10.78
C PHE A 42 -1.81 1.00 -9.29
N LEU A 43 -0.78 0.87 -8.46
CA LEU A 43 -0.75 1.34 -7.09
C LEU A 43 0.09 2.62 -7.01
N VAL A 44 -0.38 3.59 -6.24
CA VAL A 44 0.31 4.86 -5.98
C VAL A 44 0.59 4.96 -4.49
N TYR A 45 1.83 5.29 -4.16
CA TYR A 45 2.24 5.48 -2.78
C TYR A 45 1.74 6.84 -2.26
N ASP A 46 0.93 6.79 -1.20
CA ASP A 46 0.28 7.98 -0.61
C ASP A 46 1.10 8.66 0.49
N GLY A 47 2.25 8.09 0.85
CA GLY A 47 3.10 8.54 1.95
C GLY A 47 3.18 7.53 3.10
N ALA A 48 2.19 6.65 3.21
CA ALA A 48 2.11 5.62 4.24
C ALA A 48 1.87 4.20 3.68
N ARG A 49 1.13 4.07 2.58
CA ARG A 49 0.81 2.79 1.94
C ARG A 49 0.68 2.89 0.42
N TRP A 50 0.67 1.73 -0.22
CA TRP A 50 0.35 1.56 -1.63
C TRP A 50 -1.16 1.41 -1.82
N ARG A 51 -1.79 2.32 -2.57
CA ARG A 51 -3.24 2.28 -2.85
C ARG A 51 -3.50 2.13 -4.34
N VAL A 52 -4.54 1.37 -4.68
CA VAL A 52 -5.06 1.34 -6.06
C VAL A 52 -5.35 2.76 -6.52
N ASP A 53 -4.87 3.12 -7.71
CA ASP A 53 -5.16 4.42 -8.31
C ASP A 53 -6.58 4.46 -8.88
N ASP A 54 -7.48 5.12 -8.17
CA ASP A 54 -8.87 5.35 -8.53
C ASP A 54 -9.19 6.82 -8.85
N LEU A 55 -8.20 7.72 -8.74
CA LEU A 55 -8.34 9.16 -8.95
C LEU A 55 -7.50 9.70 -10.13
N GLY A 56 -6.90 8.81 -10.93
CA GLY A 56 -6.07 9.18 -12.08
C GLY A 56 -4.78 9.89 -11.67
N ASN A 57 -4.16 9.46 -10.57
CA ASN A 57 -2.88 10.00 -10.11
C ASN A 57 -1.76 9.69 -11.09
N VAL A 58 -1.77 8.51 -11.71
CA VAL A 58 -0.78 8.11 -12.72
C VAL A 58 -0.90 8.99 -13.96
N ASP A 59 -2.12 9.29 -14.41
CA ASP A 59 -2.37 10.25 -15.50
C ASP A 59 -1.86 11.66 -15.18
N ARG A 60 -2.05 12.12 -13.93
CA ARG A 60 -1.55 13.42 -13.48
C ARG A 60 -0.03 13.47 -13.51
N LEU A 61 0.64 12.41 -13.07
CA LEU A 61 2.10 12.29 -13.11
C LEU A 61 2.62 12.23 -14.54
N ALA A 62 1.98 11.46 -15.44
CA ALA A 62 2.36 11.42 -16.85
C ALA A 62 2.22 12.78 -17.55
N LYS A 63 1.17 13.56 -17.23
CA LYS A 63 1.02 14.93 -17.73
C LYS A 63 2.10 15.87 -17.17
N ALA A 64 2.46 15.73 -15.90
CA ALA A 64 3.56 16.49 -15.30
C ALA A 64 4.91 16.15 -15.97
N THR A 65 5.15 14.87 -16.26
CA THR A 65 6.33 14.40 -17.02
C THR A 65 6.33 14.96 -18.44
N ALA A 66 5.20 15.00 -19.14
CA ALA A 66 5.14 15.62 -20.47
C ALA A 66 5.43 17.13 -20.41
N ALA A 67 4.96 17.82 -19.37
CA ALA A 67 5.23 19.25 -19.15
C ALA A 67 6.69 19.53 -18.77
N SER A 68 7.37 18.64 -18.06
CA SER A 68 8.79 18.83 -17.70
C SER A 68 9.74 18.75 -18.90
N LEU A 69 9.30 18.21 -20.05
CA LEU A 69 10.08 18.21 -21.29
C LEU A 69 10.41 19.63 -21.80
N TYR A 70 9.66 20.66 -21.40
CA TYR A 70 10.02 22.04 -21.72
C TYR A 70 11.28 22.52 -20.98
N ASP A 71 11.61 21.94 -19.81
CA ASP A 71 12.84 22.26 -19.10
C ASP A 71 14.07 21.80 -19.90
N GLU A 72 13.97 20.67 -20.60
CA GLU A 72 15.01 20.16 -21.50
C GLU A 72 15.22 21.08 -22.73
N VAL A 73 14.18 21.79 -23.18
CA VAL A 73 14.28 22.80 -24.24
C VAL A 73 15.18 23.96 -23.80
N ILE A 74 15.06 24.37 -22.54
CA ILE A 74 15.85 25.46 -21.95
C ILE A 74 17.31 25.04 -21.79
N LEU A 75 17.56 23.80 -21.35
CA LEU A 75 18.92 23.27 -21.15
C LEU A 75 19.72 23.18 -22.45
N HIS A 76 19.05 22.99 -23.59
CA HIS A 76 19.68 22.87 -24.91
C HIS A 76 19.57 24.14 -25.78
N ASP A 77 19.35 25.32 -25.18
CA ASP A 77 19.12 26.57 -25.94
C ASP A 77 20.29 26.99 -26.87
N ASN A 78 21.51 26.51 -26.61
CA ASN A 78 22.69 26.76 -27.45
C ASN A 78 22.72 25.96 -28.76
N ASP A 79 21.86 24.94 -28.94
CA ASP A 79 21.71 24.19 -30.19
C ASP A 79 20.28 24.39 -30.75
N PRO A 80 20.11 25.26 -31.76
CA PRO A 80 18.80 25.55 -32.34
C PRO A 80 18.06 24.31 -32.90
N LYS A 81 18.80 23.30 -33.38
CA LYS A 81 18.23 22.08 -33.94
C LYS A 81 17.72 21.17 -32.83
N ALA A 82 18.52 20.98 -31.77
CA ALA A 82 18.12 20.23 -30.60
C ALA A 82 16.90 20.89 -29.93
N ARG A 83 16.97 22.20 -29.68
CA ARG A 83 15.88 22.98 -29.08
C ARG A 83 14.55 22.80 -29.82
N ARG A 84 14.58 22.88 -31.15
CA ARG A 84 13.39 22.65 -31.99
C ARG A 84 12.86 21.22 -31.84
N ALA A 85 13.74 20.22 -31.86
CA ALA A 85 13.34 18.83 -31.72
C ALA A 85 12.69 18.54 -30.34
N PHE A 86 13.26 19.08 -29.26
CA PHE A 86 12.68 18.97 -27.91
C PHE A 86 11.34 19.68 -27.81
N ALA A 87 11.21 20.90 -28.35
CA ALA A 87 9.95 21.64 -28.33
C ALA A 87 8.83 20.91 -29.11
N GLU A 88 9.14 20.41 -30.31
CA GLU A 88 8.20 19.59 -31.09
C GLU A 88 7.82 18.29 -30.35
N HIS A 89 8.76 17.69 -29.62
CA HIS A 89 8.50 16.50 -28.83
C HIS A 89 7.63 16.77 -27.59
N ALA A 90 7.89 17.87 -26.87
CA ALA A 90 7.12 18.28 -25.70
C ALA A 90 5.65 18.49 -26.06
N VAL A 91 5.37 19.31 -27.10
CA VAL A 91 4.01 19.57 -27.60
C VAL A 91 3.31 18.27 -28.01
N ARG A 92 4.02 17.36 -28.69
CA ARG A 92 3.46 16.06 -29.09
C ARG A 92 3.12 15.19 -27.88
N SER A 93 3.95 15.21 -26.83
CA SER A 93 3.83 14.33 -25.67
C SER A 93 2.62 14.64 -24.79
N GLU A 94 2.07 15.86 -24.87
CA GLU A 94 0.84 16.26 -24.17
C GLU A 94 -0.44 15.63 -24.76
N ALA A 95 -0.38 15.12 -25.99
CA ALA A 95 -1.54 14.52 -26.64
C ALA A 95 -2.00 13.26 -25.89
N GLU A 96 -3.31 13.09 -25.70
CA GLU A 96 -3.91 11.97 -24.96
C GLU A 96 -3.39 10.58 -25.39
N PRO A 97 -3.23 10.28 -26.70
CA PRO A 97 -2.69 8.98 -27.12
C PRO A 97 -1.24 8.76 -26.68
N ARG A 98 -0.46 9.84 -26.52
CA ARG A 98 0.95 9.80 -26.09
C ARG A 98 1.07 9.65 -24.59
N ILE A 99 0.22 10.33 -23.82
CA ILE A 99 0.08 10.10 -22.38
C ILE A 99 -0.29 8.64 -22.10
N ARG A 100 -1.27 8.09 -22.81
CA ARG A 100 -1.63 6.67 -22.67
C ARG A 100 -0.50 5.72 -23.06
N ALA A 101 0.21 6.00 -24.16
CA ALA A 101 1.36 5.20 -24.58
C ALA A 101 2.49 5.21 -23.53
N MET A 102 2.79 6.39 -22.97
CA MET A 102 3.77 6.57 -21.90
C MET A 102 3.44 5.72 -20.67
N ILE A 103 2.19 5.83 -20.16
CA ILE A 103 1.72 5.05 -19.01
C ILE A 103 1.76 3.56 -19.33
N LYS A 104 1.34 3.17 -20.54
CA LYS A 104 1.31 1.76 -20.96
C LYS A 104 2.70 1.13 -20.98
N LEU A 105 3.69 1.85 -21.51
CA LEU A 105 5.07 1.37 -21.58
C LEU A 105 5.74 1.35 -20.20
N ALA A 106 5.40 2.30 -19.32
CA ALA A 106 5.93 2.35 -17.96
C ALA A 106 5.56 1.11 -17.13
N GLN A 107 4.47 0.41 -17.45
CA GLN A 107 4.03 -0.82 -16.75
C GLN A 107 5.10 -1.92 -16.70
N SER A 108 6.00 -1.96 -17.69
CA SER A 108 7.05 -2.97 -17.81
C SER A 108 8.46 -2.45 -17.51
N GLU A 109 8.62 -1.18 -17.15
CA GLU A 109 9.92 -0.62 -16.82
C GLU A 109 10.44 -1.20 -15.48
N PRO A 110 11.77 -1.36 -15.31
CA PRO A 110 12.35 -1.90 -14.08
C PRO A 110 11.89 -1.15 -12.82
N GLY A 111 11.50 -1.90 -11.78
CA GLY A 111 11.04 -1.35 -10.51
C GLY A 111 9.55 -0.95 -10.46
N ILE A 112 8.84 -1.00 -11.59
CA ILE A 112 7.39 -0.73 -11.64
C ILE A 112 6.54 -1.98 -11.40
N PRO A 113 6.72 -3.12 -12.11
CA PRO A 113 5.86 -4.26 -11.92
C PRO A 113 6.07 -4.90 -10.54
N VAL A 114 4.96 -5.19 -9.85
CA VAL A 114 4.92 -5.93 -8.59
C VAL A 114 3.84 -7.01 -8.66
N ARG A 115 4.09 -8.16 -8.05
CA ARG A 115 3.11 -9.25 -7.98
C ARG A 115 2.30 -9.15 -6.68
N PRO A 116 1.06 -9.66 -6.64
CA PRO A 116 0.25 -9.67 -5.43
C PRO A 116 0.92 -10.36 -4.23
N ASP A 117 1.72 -11.42 -4.45
CA ASP A 117 2.47 -12.14 -3.41
C ASP A 117 3.70 -11.37 -2.88
N GLN A 118 3.96 -10.17 -3.38
CA GLN A 118 4.99 -9.26 -2.88
C GLN A 118 4.40 -8.13 -2.03
N LEU A 119 3.08 -7.99 -2.00
CA LEU A 119 2.37 -6.99 -1.20
C LEU A 119 2.07 -7.57 0.18
N ASP A 120 2.23 -6.75 1.22
CA ASP A 120 1.92 -7.13 2.62
C ASP A 120 2.57 -8.46 3.07
N VAL A 121 3.81 -8.73 2.60
CA VAL A 121 4.50 -10.02 2.81
C VAL A 121 4.93 -10.25 4.25
N ASP A 122 5.30 -9.18 4.94
CA ASP A 122 5.86 -9.29 6.27
C ASP A 122 4.76 -9.30 7.34
N PRO A 123 4.47 -10.45 7.97
CA PRO A 123 3.33 -10.58 8.88
C PRO A 123 3.50 -9.79 10.17
N MET A 124 4.69 -9.24 10.44
CA MET A 124 4.98 -8.55 11.69
C MET A 124 5.09 -7.04 11.53
N LEU A 125 4.76 -6.51 10.35
CA LEU A 125 4.64 -5.07 10.13
C LEU A 125 3.18 -4.65 10.27
N LEU A 126 2.92 -3.81 11.27
CA LEU A 126 1.63 -3.16 11.46
C LEU A 126 1.74 -1.70 11.00
N ASN A 127 1.15 -1.40 9.85
CA ASN A 127 1.20 -0.05 9.30
C ASN A 127 0.14 0.84 9.95
N LEU A 128 0.55 1.94 10.58
CA LEU A 128 -0.29 2.88 11.32
C LEU A 128 -0.34 4.23 10.59
N SER A 129 -1.14 5.20 11.05
CA SER A 129 -1.27 6.51 10.37
C SER A 129 0.01 7.35 10.35
N ASN A 130 0.93 7.13 11.29
CA ASN A 130 2.14 7.95 11.48
C ASN A 130 3.46 7.15 11.44
N CYS A 131 3.39 5.82 11.40
CA CYS A 131 4.57 4.95 11.39
C CYS A 131 4.22 3.53 10.93
N THR A 132 5.22 2.77 10.56
CA THR A 132 5.12 1.30 10.51
C THR A 132 5.67 0.75 11.82
N PHE A 133 4.89 -0.06 12.53
CA PHE A 133 5.27 -0.66 13.80
C PHE A 133 5.77 -2.08 13.58
N ASP A 134 7.02 -2.37 13.97
CA ASP A 134 7.60 -3.71 13.90
C ASP A 134 7.23 -4.49 15.18
N LEU A 135 6.31 -5.44 15.05
CA LEU A 135 5.80 -6.25 16.16
C LEU A 135 6.84 -7.24 16.71
N ARG A 136 7.90 -7.58 15.96
CA ARG A 136 8.99 -8.47 16.45
C ARG A 136 9.92 -7.72 17.40
N ARG A 137 10.25 -6.47 17.05
CA ARG A 137 11.18 -5.62 17.80
C ARG A 137 10.48 -4.74 18.84
N TRP A 138 9.17 -4.56 18.67
CA TRP A 138 8.35 -3.66 19.45
C TRP A 138 8.76 -2.19 19.28
N GLU A 139 9.05 -1.78 18.04
CA GLU A 139 9.59 -0.46 17.72
C GLU A 139 8.81 0.19 16.55
N PRO A 140 8.45 1.48 16.68
CA PRO A 140 7.95 2.26 15.55
C PRO A 140 9.10 2.69 14.64
N ARG A 141 8.85 2.74 13.33
CA ARG A 141 9.76 3.34 12.35
C ARG A 141 9.00 4.16 11.31
N ALA A 142 9.72 5.03 10.61
CA ALA A 142 9.17 5.74 9.47
C ALA A 142 8.64 4.75 8.42
N HIS A 143 7.59 5.15 7.71
CA HIS A 143 7.07 4.38 6.58
C HIS A 143 8.14 4.19 5.52
N ASP A 144 8.25 2.98 4.99
CA ASP A 144 9.13 2.67 3.89
C ASP A 144 8.31 2.10 2.71
N PRO A 145 8.29 2.78 1.54
CA PRO A 145 7.65 2.24 0.34
C PRO A 145 8.16 0.84 -0.06
N ALA A 146 9.39 0.46 0.35
CA ALA A 146 9.95 -0.85 0.09
C ALA A 146 9.24 -1.98 0.84
N ASP A 147 8.50 -1.69 1.91
CA ASP A 147 7.71 -2.68 2.65
C ASP A 147 6.52 -3.21 1.85
N LEU A 148 6.12 -2.49 0.79
CA LEU A 148 4.98 -2.84 -0.05
C LEU A 148 3.66 -3.05 0.73
N CYS A 149 3.52 -2.36 1.87
CA CYS A 149 2.28 -2.35 2.65
C CYS A 149 1.15 -1.69 1.83
N THR A 150 0.07 -2.43 1.59
CA THR A 150 -1.20 -1.86 1.13
C THR A 150 -2.13 -1.60 2.30
N GLN A 151 -2.00 -2.35 3.39
CA GLN A 151 -2.85 -2.20 4.56
C GLN A 151 -2.42 -1.02 5.44
N LEU A 152 -3.39 -0.42 6.14
CA LEU A 152 -3.14 0.63 7.13
C LEU A 152 -4.25 0.64 8.19
N ALA A 153 -3.84 0.66 9.45
CA ALA A 153 -4.71 0.93 10.59
C ALA A 153 -4.77 2.44 10.83
N PRO A 154 -5.97 3.07 10.87
CA PRO A 154 -6.14 4.52 10.90
C PRO A 154 -5.94 5.12 12.30
N VAL A 155 -4.95 4.63 13.04
CA VAL A 155 -4.63 5.08 14.40
C VAL A 155 -3.22 5.66 14.44
N VAL A 156 -3.03 6.66 15.30
CA VAL A 156 -1.73 7.27 15.56
C VAL A 156 -1.09 6.52 16.73
N TYR A 157 0.13 6.03 16.53
CA TYR A 157 0.93 5.47 17.61
C TYR A 157 1.38 6.59 18.56
N ASP A 158 1.11 6.39 19.85
CA ASP A 158 1.59 7.22 20.94
C ASP A 158 2.08 6.30 22.07
N PRO A 159 3.40 6.29 22.38
CA PRO A 159 3.95 5.43 23.44
C PRO A 159 3.47 5.79 24.85
N ALA A 160 2.89 6.99 25.04
CA ALA A 160 2.33 7.43 26.31
C ALA A 160 0.81 7.21 26.40
N ALA A 161 0.18 6.65 25.37
CA ALA A 161 -1.26 6.46 25.36
C ALA A 161 -1.72 5.49 26.46
N GLU A 162 -2.69 5.93 27.25
CA GLU A 162 -3.40 5.09 28.21
C GLU A 162 -4.78 4.67 27.68
N CYS A 163 -5.30 3.54 28.17
CA CYS A 163 -6.60 3.01 27.74
C CYS A 163 -7.57 2.69 28.91
N PRO A 164 -7.81 3.59 29.88
CA PRO A 164 -8.59 3.29 31.10
C PRO A 164 -10.03 2.86 30.82
N ARG A 165 -10.68 3.45 29.79
CA ARG A 165 -12.03 3.06 29.36
C ARG A 165 -12.06 1.64 28.78
N TRP A 166 -11.02 1.26 28.04
CA TRP A 166 -10.88 -0.09 27.48
C TRP A 166 -10.65 -1.11 28.59
N MET A 167 -9.75 -0.84 29.52
CA MET A 167 -9.50 -1.72 30.67
C MET A 167 -10.73 -1.89 31.55
N THR A 168 -11.47 -0.81 31.81
CA THR A 168 -12.75 -0.86 32.54
C THR A 168 -13.80 -1.70 31.80
N PHE A 169 -13.86 -1.56 30.47
CA PHE A 169 -14.75 -2.35 29.63
C PHE A 169 -14.40 -3.85 29.69
N LEU A 170 -13.12 -4.22 29.55
CA LEU A 170 -12.66 -5.61 29.67
C LEU A 170 -12.99 -6.20 31.04
N GLY A 171 -12.70 -5.47 32.12
CA GLY A 171 -13.05 -5.87 33.49
C GLY A 171 -14.54 -6.14 33.67
N ARG A 172 -15.40 -5.31 33.05
CA ARG A 172 -16.85 -5.49 33.10
C ARG A 172 -17.32 -6.72 32.32
N ILE A 173 -16.89 -6.89 31.06
CA ILE A 173 -17.41 -7.98 30.21
C ILE A 173 -16.89 -9.37 30.60
N PHE A 174 -15.75 -9.42 31.28
CA PHE A 174 -15.15 -10.66 31.79
C PHE A 174 -15.33 -10.84 33.30
N ALA A 175 -16.16 -10.02 33.96
CA ALA A 175 -16.45 -10.09 35.39
C ALA A 175 -15.19 -10.12 36.29
N GLY A 176 -14.17 -9.34 35.92
CA GLY A 176 -12.89 -9.30 36.64
C GLY A 176 -12.04 -10.56 36.53
N ASN A 177 -12.32 -11.45 35.57
CA ASN A 177 -11.49 -12.61 35.32
C ASN A 177 -10.19 -12.22 34.57
N ASP A 178 -9.15 -11.94 35.34
CA ASP A 178 -7.85 -11.48 34.81
C ASP A 178 -7.22 -12.49 33.85
N ASN A 179 -7.39 -13.79 34.06
CA ASN A 179 -6.86 -14.83 33.17
C ASN A 179 -7.54 -14.78 31.79
N LEU A 180 -8.86 -14.59 31.76
CA LEU A 180 -9.61 -14.48 30.51
C LEU A 180 -9.33 -13.16 29.79
N ILE A 181 -9.13 -12.07 30.55
CA ILE A 181 -8.71 -10.77 30.01
C ILE A 181 -7.32 -10.88 29.38
N ALA A 182 -6.36 -11.52 30.04
CA ALA A 182 -5.02 -11.74 29.53
C ALA A 182 -5.03 -12.60 28.26
N PHE A 183 -5.78 -13.71 28.27
CA PHE A 183 -5.95 -14.55 27.09
C PHE A 183 -6.57 -13.79 25.91
N MET A 184 -7.62 -12.98 26.15
CA MET A 184 -8.24 -12.17 25.11
C MET A 184 -7.26 -11.15 24.52
N GLN A 185 -6.46 -10.50 25.36
CA GLN A 185 -5.43 -9.57 24.89
C GLN A 185 -4.34 -10.27 24.07
N GLN A 186 -3.93 -11.49 24.46
CA GLN A 186 -3.01 -12.30 23.67
C GLN A 186 -3.60 -12.70 22.32
N ALA A 187 -4.88 -13.11 22.28
CA ALA A 187 -5.58 -13.44 21.04
C ALA A 187 -5.68 -12.22 20.10
N ILE A 188 -5.96 -11.03 20.65
CA ILE A 188 -5.95 -9.78 19.89
C ILE A 188 -4.54 -9.47 19.39
N GLY A 189 -3.51 -9.62 20.22
CA GLY A 189 -2.11 -9.40 19.84
C GLY A 189 -1.66 -10.32 18.71
N TYR A 190 -2.05 -11.59 18.75
CA TYR A 190 -1.84 -12.53 17.65
C TYR A 190 -2.54 -12.07 16.37
N ALA A 191 -3.80 -11.62 16.46
CA ALA A 191 -4.57 -11.11 15.33
C ALA A 191 -4.06 -9.77 14.76
N LEU A 192 -3.19 -9.04 15.47
CA LEU A 192 -2.48 -7.88 14.93
C LEU A 192 -1.34 -8.27 13.98
N THR A 193 -0.86 -9.51 14.07
CA THR A 193 0.10 -10.07 13.12
C THR A 193 -0.64 -10.66 11.92
N GLY A 194 0.08 -10.85 10.82
CA GLY A 194 -0.32 -11.70 9.70
C GLY A 194 0.10 -13.17 9.87
N ASP A 195 0.59 -13.58 11.04
CA ASP A 195 1.00 -14.96 11.28
C ASP A 195 -0.24 -15.87 11.41
N THR A 196 -0.20 -17.00 10.72
CA THR A 196 -1.27 -18.00 10.69
C THR A 196 -0.80 -19.38 11.15
N SER A 197 0.42 -19.49 11.69
CA SER A 197 1.05 -20.74 12.12
C SER A 197 0.28 -21.53 13.17
N GLU A 198 -0.52 -20.87 14.01
CA GLU A 198 -1.35 -21.53 15.03
C GLU A 198 -2.60 -22.22 14.43
N HIS A 199 -3.00 -21.86 13.20
CA HIS A 199 -4.19 -22.39 12.53
C HIS A 199 -5.47 -22.32 13.40
N VAL A 200 -5.62 -21.26 14.20
CA VAL A 200 -6.77 -21.04 15.12
C VAL A 200 -7.75 -19.99 14.62
N VAL A 201 -9.02 -20.15 15.03
CA VAL A 201 -10.07 -19.14 14.88
C VAL A 201 -10.68 -18.87 16.25
N PHE A 202 -10.73 -17.60 16.67
CA PHE A 202 -11.32 -17.21 17.95
C PHE A 202 -12.82 -16.94 17.80
N ILE A 203 -13.65 -17.75 18.48
CA ILE A 203 -15.11 -17.60 18.47
C ILE A 203 -15.54 -16.98 19.81
N LEU A 204 -16.06 -15.75 19.76
CA LEU A 204 -16.60 -15.08 20.94
C LEU A 204 -18.00 -15.62 21.25
N TRP A 205 -18.08 -16.59 22.15
CA TRP A 205 -19.34 -17.21 22.56
C TRP A 205 -19.91 -16.57 23.83
N GLY A 206 -21.24 -16.52 23.92
CA GLY A 206 -21.97 -16.13 25.13
C GLY A 206 -23.35 -15.58 24.81
N ALA A 207 -24.21 -15.46 25.83
CA ALA A 207 -25.54 -14.88 25.69
C ALA A 207 -25.51 -13.45 25.11
N GLY A 208 -26.63 -13.00 24.53
CA GLY A 208 -26.77 -11.66 23.96
C GLY A 208 -26.49 -10.54 24.97
N ALA A 209 -26.12 -9.35 24.48
CA ALA A 209 -25.85 -8.14 25.29
C ALA A 209 -24.63 -8.16 26.23
N ASN A 210 -23.65 -9.06 26.00
CA ASN A 210 -22.42 -9.14 26.83
C ASN A 210 -21.22 -8.32 26.31
N GLY A 211 -21.44 -7.30 25.48
CA GLY A 211 -20.35 -6.43 24.98
C GLY A 211 -19.49 -6.98 23.84
N LYS A 212 -19.74 -8.21 23.35
CA LYS A 212 -19.01 -8.80 22.20
C LYS A 212 -18.98 -7.91 20.96
N SER A 213 -20.14 -7.39 20.57
CA SER A 213 -20.24 -6.50 19.41
C SER A 213 -19.46 -5.20 19.61
N THR A 214 -19.43 -4.68 20.84
CA THR A 214 -18.64 -3.49 21.18
C THR A 214 -17.15 -3.80 21.10
N LEU A 215 -16.69 -4.94 21.62
CA LEU A 215 -15.29 -5.38 21.52
C LEU A 215 -14.86 -5.46 20.04
N LEU A 216 -15.62 -6.19 19.22
CA LEU A 216 -15.30 -6.35 17.80
C LEU A 216 -15.37 -5.02 17.03
N ALA A 217 -16.36 -4.17 17.32
CA ALA A 217 -16.46 -2.85 16.69
C ALA A 217 -15.28 -1.94 17.07
N THR A 218 -14.80 -1.98 18.31
CA THR A 218 -13.63 -1.23 18.75
C THR A 218 -12.36 -1.71 18.04
N LEU A 219 -12.14 -3.02 17.96
CA LEU A 219 -10.98 -3.58 17.25
C LEU A 219 -11.03 -3.28 15.76
N ALA A 220 -12.21 -3.42 15.14
CA ALA A 220 -12.40 -3.10 13.74
C ALA A 220 -12.12 -1.61 13.47
N ALA A 221 -12.62 -0.70 14.31
CA ALA A 221 -12.34 0.73 14.20
C ALA A 221 -10.84 1.05 14.34
N MET A 222 -10.13 0.33 15.22
CA MET A 222 -8.68 0.48 15.39
C MET A 222 -7.90 -0.02 14.18
N LEU A 223 -8.31 -1.14 13.59
CA LEU A 223 -7.65 -1.79 12.45
C LEU A 223 -8.07 -1.24 11.08
N GLY A 224 -9.04 -0.32 11.05
CA GLY A 224 -9.64 0.22 9.83
C GLY A 224 -10.79 -0.66 9.36
N THR A 225 -11.90 -0.04 8.97
CA THR A 225 -13.10 -0.75 8.54
C THR A 225 -13.53 -0.40 7.13
N GLY A 226 -13.64 -1.44 6.30
CA GLY A 226 -14.57 -1.45 5.17
C GLY A 226 -14.10 -0.72 3.92
N GLN A 227 -12.85 -0.29 3.85
CA GLN A 227 -12.21 0.08 2.58
C GLN A 227 -11.33 -1.07 2.06
N PRO A 228 -11.19 -1.21 0.73
CA PRO A 228 -10.10 -2.01 0.18
C PRO A 228 -8.79 -1.52 0.80
N CYS A 229 -7.97 -2.47 1.29
CA CYS A 229 -6.69 -2.21 1.96
C CYS A 229 -6.78 -1.76 3.44
N ASP A 230 -7.84 -2.09 4.17
CA ASP A 230 -7.84 -2.04 5.65
C ASP A 230 -7.50 -3.44 6.25
N TYR A 231 -7.07 -3.49 7.51
CA TYR A 231 -6.76 -4.77 8.18
C TYR A 231 -8.01 -5.55 8.61
N ALA A 232 -9.08 -4.86 9.05
CA ALA A 232 -10.29 -5.53 9.49
C ALA A 232 -11.37 -5.58 8.39
N VAL A 233 -11.82 -6.80 8.09
CA VAL A 233 -12.88 -7.05 7.12
C VAL A 233 -14.05 -7.73 7.83
N THR A 234 -15.25 -7.16 7.68
CA THR A 234 -16.48 -7.81 8.15
C THR A 234 -17.01 -8.71 7.05
N THR A 235 -17.07 -10.01 7.30
CA THR A 235 -17.75 -10.98 6.42
C THR A 235 -18.97 -11.53 7.13
N ARG A 236 -19.98 -11.93 6.34
CA ARG A 236 -21.18 -12.55 6.91
C ARG A 236 -20.89 -13.99 7.31
N ALA A 237 -21.59 -14.48 8.34
CA ALA A 237 -21.43 -15.85 8.81
C ALA A 237 -21.70 -16.87 7.70
N GLU A 238 -22.60 -16.56 6.76
CA GLU A 238 -22.92 -17.44 5.63
C GLU A 238 -21.71 -17.77 4.74
N THR A 239 -20.68 -16.92 4.70
CA THR A 239 -19.45 -17.18 3.94
C THR A 239 -18.73 -18.44 4.43
N PHE A 240 -18.88 -18.78 5.71
CA PHE A 240 -18.25 -19.95 6.34
C PHE A 240 -19.21 -21.13 6.53
N MET A 241 -20.47 -21.00 6.11
CA MET A 241 -21.46 -22.06 6.22
C MET A 241 -21.62 -22.79 4.90
N VAL A 242 -21.46 -24.11 4.93
CA VAL A 242 -21.85 -24.96 3.81
C VAL A 242 -23.37 -24.90 3.67
N LYS A 243 -23.85 -24.44 2.50
CA LYS A 243 -25.25 -24.60 2.12
C LYS A 243 -25.53 -26.11 2.01
N LYS A 244 -26.31 -26.67 2.94
CA LYS A 244 -26.91 -28.00 2.78
C LYS A 244 -27.85 -27.96 1.57
N GLY A 245 -27.36 -28.35 0.39
CA GLY A 245 -28.19 -28.41 -0.82
C GLY A 245 -27.45 -28.62 -2.14
N ASP A 246 -26.19 -28.20 -2.27
CA ASP A 246 -25.45 -28.41 -3.52
C ASP A 246 -24.67 -29.71 -3.43
N GLY A 247 -25.21 -30.75 -4.09
CA GLY A 247 -24.52 -32.01 -4.28
C GLY A 247 -23.21 -31.78 -5.02
N ILE A 248 -22.14 -32.40 -4.54
CA ILE A 248 -20.89 -32.56 -5.26
C ILE A 248 -21.23 -33.27 -6.59
N PRO A 249 -21.01 -32.68 -7.77
CA PRO A 249 -20.97 -33.47 -8.98
C PRO A 249 -19.70 -34.32 -8.90
N ASN A 250 -19.86 -35.64 -8.80
CA ASN A 250 -18.76 -36.54 -9.11
C ASN A 250 -18.51 -36.45 -10.62
N ASP A 251 -17.34 -35.94 -11.00
CA ASP A 251 -16.51 -36.41 -12.11
C ASP A 251 -15.05 -35.96 -11.87
#